data_AF-A0A4Y2A4G5-F1
#
_entry.id   AF-A0A4Y2A4G5-F1
#
_cell.length_a   1.000
_cell.length_b   1.000
_cell.length_c   1.000
_cell.angle_alpha   90.00
_cell.angle_beta   90.00
_cell.angle_gamma   90.00
#
_symmetry.space_group_name_H-M   'P 1'
#
loop_
_entity.id
_entity.type
_entity.pdbx_description
1 polymer ?
#
loop_
_entity_poly.entity_id
_entity_poly.type
_entity_poly.pdbx_seq_one_letter_code
_entity_poly.pdbx_strand_id
1 'polypeptide(L)'
;MKKLDGDNYHAWVIRSRAIMEQKKCWEAIYPGYGTEMTNNERKNSDEAVTLMFLTVEDTFLDDIGDCVKAKEAWTALKEMHTKFGLHQVLQLVKDIFNITMKPGETVPNSNFSVQKSCSNLALQISSLLQG
;
A
#
# COMPACT_ATOMS: atom_id res chain seq x y z
N MET A 1 8.47 9.16 13.77
CA MET A 1 8.21 8.11 12.77
C MET A 1 8.43 8.72 11.39
N LYS A 2 9.04 8.00 10.44
CA LYS A 2 9.15 8.50 9.06
C LYS A 2 7.75 8.60 8.45
N LYS A 3 7.43 9.76 7.85
CA LYS A 3 6.15 10.00 7.17
C LYS A 3 5.96 9.05 5.98
N LEU A 4 4.72 8.80 5.59
CA LEU A 4 4.40 8.02 4.38
C LEU A 4 4.97 8.72 3.16
N ASP A 5 5.76 7.98 2.39
CA ASP A 5 6.23 8.36 1.05
C ASP A 5 5.86 7.27 0.03
N GLY A 6 6.28 7.45 -1.21
CA GLY A 6 6.01 6.50 -2.30
C GLY A 6 6.55 5.08 -2.07
N ASP A 7 7.59 4.92 -1.24
CA ASP A 7 8.39 3.69 -1.16
C ASP A 7 8.28 2.98 0.20
N ASN A 8 7.69 3.61 1.21
CA ASN A 8 7.73 3.13 2.58
C ASN A 8 6.38 2.65 3.14
N TYR A 9 5.35 2.52 2.30
CA TYR A 9 3.97 2.22 2.69
C TYR A 9 3.85 1.05 3.69
N HIS A 10 4.51 -0.09 3.43
CA HIS A 10 4.42 -1.24 4.35
C HIS A 10 4.97 -0.93 5.75
N ALA A 11 6.13 -0.27 5.82
CA ALA A 11 6.73 0.11 7.10
C ALA A 11 5.92 1.22 7.79
N TRP A 12 5.26 2.09 7.02
CA TRP A 12 4.34 3.09 7.54
C TRP A 12 3.10 2.44 8.17
N VAL A 13 2.46 1.48 7.48
CA VAL A 13 1.28 0.76 7.98
C VAL A 13 1.52 0.15 9.37
N ILE A 14 2.65 -0.55 9.55
CA ILE A 14 3.00 -1.20 10.82
C ILE A 14 3.09 -0.17 11.95
N ARG A 15 3.79 0.95 11.69
CA ARG A 15 4.05 1.96 12.72
C ARG A 15 2.79 2.79 13.01
N SER A 16 2.03 3.18 11.98
CA SER A 16 0.78 3.92 12.14
C SER A 16 -0.24 3.12 12.92
N ARG A 17 -0.38 1.83 12.60
CA ARG A 17 -1.23 0.91 13.38
C ARG A 17 -0.81 0.87 14.85
N ALA A 18 0.48 0.68 15.14
CA ALA A 18 0.98 0.64 16.51
C ALA A 18 0.67 1.93 17.30
N ILE A 19 0.81 3.10 16.67
CA ILE A 19 0.48 4.40 17.28
C ILE A 19 -1.03 4.50 17.54
N MET A 20 -1.86 4.10 16.58
CA MET A 20 -3.32 4.16 16.71
C MET A 20 -3.87 3.16 17.74
N GLU A 21 -3.24 1.98 17.89
CA GLU A 21 -3.55 1.03 18.96
C GLU A 21 -3.18 1.64 20.33
N GLN A 22 -2.01 2.27 20.45
CA GLN A 22 -1.62 2.99 21.68
C GLN A 22 -2.59 4.13 22.01
N LYS A 23 -3.09 4.83 21.00
CA LYS A 23 -4.06 5.93 21.12
C LYS A 23 -5.51 5.46 21.26
N LYS A 24 -5.76 4.15 21.19
CA LYS A 24 -7.09 3.52 21.27
C LYS A 24 -8.08 4.01 20.20
N CYS A 25 -7.58 4.34 19.02
CA CYS A 25 -8.39 4.80 17.89
C CYS A 25 -8.36 3.84 16.68
N TRP A 26 -7.61 2.73 16.75
CA TRP A 26 -7.51 1.75 15.65
C TRP A 26 -8.87 1.17 15.22
N GLU A 27 -9.81 1.03 16.16
CA GLU A 27 -11.17 0.53 15.87
C GLU A 27 -11.93 1.39 14.86
N ALA A 28 -11.59 2.67 14.74
CA ALA A 28 -12.16 3.58 13.73
C ALA A 28 -11.79 3.19 12.29
N ILE A 29 -10.73 2.40 12.12
CA ILE A 29 -10.25 1.87 10.84
C ILE A 29 -10.69 0.41 10.68
N TYR A 30 -10.45 -0.42 11.70
CA TYR A 30 -10.78 -1.84 11.68
C TYR A 30 -11.38 -2.31 13.02
N PRO A 31 -12.66 -2.76 13.05
CA PRO A 31 -13.54 -3.00 11.90
C PRO A 31 -14.04 -1.72 11.21
N GLY A 32 -13.89 -0.57 11.85
CA GLY A 32 -14.45 0.72 11.43
C GLY A 32 -15.85 0.94 11.96
N TYR A 33 -16.25 2.21 11.98
CA TYR A 33 -17.57 2.61 12.46
C TYR A 33 -18.59 2.70 11.32
N GLY A 34 -19.87 2.61 11.70
CA GLY A 34 -21.00 2.71 10.79
C GLY A 34 -21.23 4.11 10.22
N THR A 35 -22.40 4.33 9.63
CA THR A 35 -22.82 5.65 9.17
C THR A 35 -23.21 6.55 10.34
N GLU A 36 -23.91 6.00 11.32
CA GLU A 36 -24.22 6.67 12.57
C GLU A 36 -23.10 6.39 13.58
N MET A 37 -22.44 7.44 14.04
CA MET A 37 -21.38 7.38 15.05
C MET A 37 -21.86 8.09 16.31
N THR A 38 -21.66 7.45 17.45
CA THR A 38 -21.70 8.11 18.75
C THR A 38 -20.64 9.22 18.82
N ASN A 39 -20.78 10.13 19.78
CA ASN A 39 -19.79 11.19 20.00
C ASN A 39 -18.39 10.62 20.29
N ASN A 40 -18.31 9.47 20.97
CA ASN A 40 -17.03 8.83 21.27
C ASN A 40 -16.39 8.21 20.03
N GLU A 41 -17.17 7.54 19.18
CA GLU A 41 -16.69 7.00 17.90
C GLU A 41 -16.24 8.10 16.94
N ARG A 42 -16.99 9.21 16.88
CA ARG A 42 -16.58 10.39 16.10
C ARG A 42 -15.23 10.92 16.56
N LYS A 43 -15.07 11.11 17.88
CA LYS A 43 -13.80 11.55 18.46
C LYS A 43 -12.65 10.60 18.13
N ASN A 44 -12.86 9.30 18.22
CA ASN A 44 -11.85 8.30 17.87
C ASN A 44 -11.51 8.35 16.37
N SER A 45 -12.51 8.54 15.50
CA SER A 45 -12.30 8.73 14.07
C SER A 45 -11.49 9.99 13.79
N ASP A 46 -11.83 11.12 14.41
CA ASP A 46 -11.12 12.39 14.23
C ASP A 46 -9.66 12.29 14.71
N GLU A 47 -9.40 11.61 15.82
CA GLU A 47 -8.04 11.34 16.31
C GLU A 47 -7.24 10.50 15.30
N ALA A 48 -7.85 9.44 14.75
CA ALA A 48 -7.20 8.59 13.76
C ALA A 48 -6.92 9.33 12.43
N VAL A 49 -7.86 10.16 11.95
CA VAL A 49 -7.67 11.02 10.78
C VAL A 49 -6.55 12.03 11.01
N THR A 50 -6.56 12.71 12.16
CA THR A 50 -5.51 13.65 12.55
C THR A 50 -4.13 12.98 12.55
N LEU A 51 -4.03 11.77 13.11
CA LEU A 51 -2.78 11.01 13.09
C LEU A 51 -2.34 10.68 11.66
N MET A 52 -3.24 10.36 10.73
CA MET A 52 -2.88 10.15 9.32
C MET A 52 -2.35 11.45 8.70
N PHE A 53 -3.02 12.58 8.86
CA PHE A 53 -2.54 13.87 8.33
C PHE A 53 -1.15 14.24 8.84
N LEU A 54 -0.84 13.93 10.11
CA LEU A 54 0.47 14.19 10.71
C LEU A 54 1.56 13.22 10.26
N THR A 55 1.19 12.04 9.76
CA THR A 55 2.12 10.95 9.45
C THR A 55 2.28 10.69 7.95
N VAL A 56 1.67 11.48 7.07
CA VAL A 56 1.90 11.43 5.61
C VAL A 56 2.69 12.65 5.12
N GLU A 57 3.35 12.51 3.98
CA GLU A 57 3.87 13.66 3.22
C GLU A 57 2.73 14.46 2.58
N ASP A 58 2.98 15.74 2.34
CA ASP A 58 1.96 16.69 1.88
C ASP A 58 1.34 16.28 0.54
N THR A 59 2.08 15.53 -0.29
CA THR A 59 1.62 15.00 -1.58
C THR A 59 0.41 14.08 -1.47
N PHE A 60 0.13 13.51 -0.30
CA PHE A 60 -1.02 12.63 -0.08
C PHE A 60 -2.20 13.36 0.57
N LEU A 61 -2.03 14.59 1.04
CA LEU A 61 -3.08 15.32 1.76
C LEU A 61 -4.27 15.63 0.87
N ASP A 62 -4.02 15.93 -0.42
CA ASP A 62 -5.09 16.18 -1.39
C ASP A 62 -6.00 14.95 -1.58
N ASP A 63 -5.45 13.73 -1.46
CA ASP A 63 -6.21 12.49 -1.65
C ASP A 63 -7.07 12.11 -0.43
N ILE A 64 -6.70 12.56 0.76
CA ILE A 64 -7.37 12.19 2.03
C ILE A 64 -8.07 13.36 2.74
N GLY A 65 -7.89 14.59 2.25
CA GLY A 65 -8.38 15.81 2.93
C GLY A 65 -9.90 15.87 3.07
N ASP A 66 -10.63 15.28 2.13
CA ASP A 66 -12.10 15.23 2.14
C ASP A 66 -12.67 14.00 2.85
N CYS A 67 -11.82 13.10 3.36
CA CYS A 67 -12.28 11.91 4.06
C CYS A 67 -12.82 12.26 5.46
N VAL A 68 -14.10 11.96 5.69
CA VAL A 68 -14.75 12.22 6.98
C VAL A 68 -14.49 11.09 7.96
N LYS A 69 -14.36 9.84 7.48
CA LYS A 69 -14.09 8.68 8.33
C LYS A 69 -12.64 8.24 8.23
N ALA A 70 -12.06 7.85 9.37
CA ALA A 70 -10.72 7.28 9.42
C ALA A 70 -10.54 6.08 8.48
N LYS A 71 -11.56 5.22 8.39
CA LYS A 71 -11.55 4.07 7.47
C LYS A 71 -11.46 4.49 6.00
N GLU A 72 -12.10 5.60 5.61
CA GLU A 72 -12.07 6.11 4.23
C GLU A 72 -10.67 6.60 3.89
N ALA A 73 -10.09 7.45 4.74
CA ALA A 73 -8.72 7.94 4.57
C ALA A 73 -7.70 6.79 4.50
N TRP A 74 -7.79 5.83 5.42
CA TRP A 74 -6.91 4.65 5.43
C TRP A 74 -7.05 3.82 4.14
N THR A 75 -8.28 3.65 3.65
CA THR A 75 -8.55 2.89 2.43
C THR A 75 -8.01 3.61 1.20
N ALA A 76 -8.18 4.93 1.11
CA ALA A 76 -7.62 5.73 0.03
C ALA A 76 -6.10 5.58 -0.06
N LEU A 77 -5.39 5.75 1.07
CA LEU A 77 -3.94 5.51 1.15
C LEU A 77 -3.57 4.09 0.71
N LYS A 78 -4.29 3.07 1.21
CA LYS A 78 -4.06 1.67 0.83
C LYS A 78 -4.23 1.43 -0.67
N GLU A 79 -5.28 1.98 -1.27
CA GLU A 79 -5.56 1.80 -2.69
C GLU A 79 -4.49 2.42 -3.58
N MET A 80 -3.97 3.59 -3.22
CA MET A 80 -2.89 4.24 -3.97
C MET A 80 -1.64 3.36 -4.07
N HIS A 81 -1.24 2.73 -2.95
CA HIS A 81 -0.03 1.92 -2.92
C HIS A 81 -0.25 0.48 -3.43
N THR A 82 -1.46 -0.08 -3.32
CA THR A 82 -1.76 -1.42 -3.85
C THR A 82 -2.00 -1.42 -5.36
N LYS A 83 -2.63 -0.38 -5.93
CA LYS A 83 -2.76 -0.21 -7.39
C LYS A 83 -1.39 -0.07 -8.05
N PHE A 84 -0.47 0.65 -7.41
CA PHE A 84 0.92 0.76 -7.86
C PHE A 84 1.63 -0.60 -7.88
N GLY A 85 1.47 -1.42 -6.84
CA GLY A 85 2.01 -2.79 -6.80
C GLY A 85 1.47 -3.70 -7.91
N LEU A 86 0.15 -3.67 -8.15
CA LEU A 86 -0.49 -4.42 -9.24
C LEU A 86 0.02 -3.99 -10.62
N HIS A 87 0.19 -2.68 -10.85
CA HIS A 87 0.74 -2.17 -12.11
C HIS A 87 2.17 -2.68 -12.35
N GLN A 88 3.03 -2.64 -11.34
CA GLN A 88 4.40 -3.15 -11.45
C GLN A 88 4.42 -4.65 -11.77
N VAL A 89 3.56 -5.44 -11.10
CA VAL A 89 3.40 -6.86 -11.39
C VAL A 89 2.95 -7.08 -12.84
N LEU A 90 1.97 -6.33 -13.34
CA LEU A 90 1.48 -6.44 -14.71
C LEU A 90 2.54 -6.03 -15.75
N GLN A 91 3.34 -4.98 -15.48
CA GLN A 91 4.46 -4.62 -16.35
C GLN A 91 5.50 -5.74 -16.43
N LEU A 92 5.85 -6.34 -15.29
CA LEU A 92 6.79 -7.46 -15.28
C LEU A 92 6.27 -8.68 -16.02
N VAL A 93 4.98 -8.99 -15.88
CA VAL A 93 4.33 -10.06 -16.65
C VAL A 93 4.39 -9.75 -18.14
N LYS A 94 4.07 -8.51 -18.54
CA LYS A 94 4.19 -8.05 -19.94
C LYS A 94 5.62 -8.17 -20.46
N ASP A 95 6.62 -7.78 -19.66
CA ASP A 95 8.02 -7.89 -20.02
C ASP A 95 8.44 -9.35 -20.21
N ILE A 96 7.95 -10.28 -19.37
CA ILE A 96 8.17 -11.72 -19.53
C ILE A 96 7.60 -12.21 -20.87
N PHE A 97 6.35 -11.85 -21.19
CA PHE A 97 5.72 -12.26 -22.46
C PHE A 97 6.38 -11.63 -23.69
N ASN A 98 6.98 -10.44 -23.53
CA ASN A 98 7.72 -9.75 -24.58
C ASN A 98 9.17 -10.22 -24.72
N ILE A 99 9.64 -11.21 -23.95
CA ILE A 99 10.90 -11.91 -24.22
C ILE A 99 10.74 -12.72 -25.51
N THR A 100 10.92 -12.04 -26.64
CA THR A 100 11.11 -12.69 -27.94
C THR A 100 12.60 -12.99 -28.09
N MET A 101 12.94 -14.27 -28.36
CA MET A 101 14.33 -14.65 -28.64
C MET A 101 14.87 -13.76 -29.77
N LYS A 102 15.97 -13.06 -29.52
CA LYS A 102 16.63 -12.32 -30.59
C LYS A 102 17.22 -13.32 -31.59
N PRO A 103 17.24 -13.03 -32.90
CA PRO A 103 17.88 -13.90 -33.88
C PRO A 103 19.36 -14.10 -33.50
N GLY A 104 19.72 -15.33 -33.14
CA GLY A 104 21.09 -15.69 -32.70
C GLY A 104 21.28 -15.92 -31.20
N GLU A 105 20.26 -15.71 -30.36
CA GLU A 105 20.31 -16.13 -28.96
C GLU A 105 20.16 -17.66 -28.84
N THR A 106 21.03 -18.29 -28.05
CA THR A 106 20.92 -19.72 -27.73
C THR A 106 19.90 -19.91 -26.61
N VAL A 107 19.13 -21.00 -26.66
CA VAL A 107 18.09 -21.39 -25.68
C VAL A 107 18.51 -21.27 -24.19
N PRO A 108 19.78 -21.50 -23.79
CA PRO A 108 20.20 -21.32 -22.39
C PRO A 108 20.11 -19.87 -21.89
N ASN A 109 20.40 -18.88 -22.75
CA ASN A 109 20.45 -17.46 -22.37
C ASN A 109 19.04 -16.88 -22.16
N SER A 110 18.07 -17.34 -22.95
CA SER A 110 16.65 -16.98 -22.80
C SER A 110 16.05 -17.58 -21.52
N ASN A 111 16.41 -18.82 -21.17
CA ASN A 111 15.97 -19.46 -19.92
C ASN A 111 16.47 -18.71 -18.67
N PHE A 112 17.71 -18.23 -18.68
CA PHE A 112 18.26 -17.45 -17.57
C PHE A 112 17.52 -16.11 -17.39
N SER A 113 17.15 -15.45 -18.50
CA SER A 113 16.42 -14.17 -18.47
C SER A 113 14.98 -14.35 -17.95
N VAL A 114 14.28 -15.39 -18.40
CA VAL A 114 12.94 -15.75 -17.90
C VAL A 114 13.01 -16.11 -16.42
N GLN A 115 13.98 -16.92 -16.00
CA GLN A 115 14.16 -17.31 -14.61
C GLN A 115 14.39 -16.09 -13.70
N LYS A 116 15.24 -15.15 -14.12
CA LYS A 116 15.50 -13.92 -13.36
C LYS A 116 14.24 -13.06 -13.20
N SER A 117 13.45 -12.88 -14.26
CA SER A 117 12.18 -12.14 -14.18
C SER A 117 11.14 -12.84 -13.29
N CYS A 118 11.03 -14.17 -13.38
CA CYS A 118 10.14 -14.95 -12.51
C CYS A 118 10.56 -14.88 -11.03
N SER A 119 11.86 -14.92 -10.73
CA SER A 119 12.37 -14.78 -9.36
C SER A 119 12.07 -13.39 -8.78
N ASN A 120 12.20 -12.33 -9.57
CA ASN A 120 11.83 -10.97 -9.14
C ASN A 120 10.34 -10.85 -8.85
N LEU A 121 9.49 -11.43 -9.71
CA LEU A 121 8.04 -11.45 -9.51
C LEU A 121 7.65 -12.17 -8.20
N ALA A 122 8.26 -13.32 -7.92
CA ALA A 122 8.01 -14.08 -6.70
C ALA A 122 8.35 -13.28 -5.42
N LEU A 123 9.43 -12.50 -5.44
CA LEU A 123 9.82 -11.63 -4.32
C LEU A 123 8.81 -10.50 -4.09
N GLN A 124 8.35 -9.85 -5.16
CA GLN A 124 7.36 -8.77 -5.05
C GLN A 124 5.99 -9.29 -4.59
N ILE A 125 5.51 -10.41 -5.13
CA ILE A 125 4.26 -11.04 -4.65
C ILE A 125 4.37 -11.43 -3.18
N SER A 126 5.50 -11.98 -2.75
CA SER A 126 5.72 -12.33 -1.33
C SER A 126 5.65 -11.10 -0.43
N SER A 127 6.20 -9.96 -0.88
CA SER A 127 6.12 -8.70 -0.13
C SER A 127 4.71 -8.10 -0.06
N LEU A 128 3.86 -8.37 -1.06
CA LEU A 128 2.47 -7.93 -1.12
C LEU A 128 1.52 -8.78 -0.26
N LEU A 129 1.85 -10.06 -0.04
CA LEU A 129 1.02 -10.99 0.75
C LEU A 129 1.30 -10.97 2.26
N GLN A 130 2.39 -10.34 2.70
CA GLN A 130 2.78 -10.24 4.11
C GLN A 130 2.33 -8.92 4.79
N GLY A 131 1.68 -8.01 4.07
CA GLY A 131 1.16 -6.73 4.57
C GLY A 131 -0.36 -6.64 4.51
#